data_AF-A0A0F2NEI7-F1
#
_entry.id   AF-A0A0F2NEI7-F1
#
_cell.length_a   1.000
_cell.length_b   1.000
_cell.length_c   1.000
_cell.angle_alpha   90.00
_cell.angle_beta   90.00
_cell.angle_gamma   90.00
#
_symmetry.space_group_name_H-M   'P 1'
#
loop_
_entity.id
_entity.type
_entity.pdbx_description
1 polymer ?
#
loop_
_entity_poly.entity_id
_entity_poly.type
_entity_poly.pdbx_seq_one_letter_code
_entity_poly.pdbx_strand_id
1 'polypeptide(L)'
;MIYSLNFLLAGVLVVVCIWTDLKTRTIYNRYTYPAVIIGLILCIATAQYSNIYGSLIIMAVYLFFFLTGKMGGGDLKLAVALSLFLGAEPVLLGSILAAVIMIAWGFVSTWHKTGQIRNGLLVAAGKLPGGEVPYGAMLGPASIIVYMFKILTLS
;
A
#
# COMPACT_ATOMS: atom_id res chain seq x y z
N MET A 1 5.02 -9.70 21.85
CA MET A 1 3.88 -8.83 22.23
C MET A 1 3.81 -7.55 21.39
N ILE A 2 4.90 -6.77 21.26
CA ILE A 2 4.92 -5.52 20.47
C ILE A 2 4.62 -5.75 18.96
N TYR A 3 5.22 -6.77 18.35
CA TYR A 3 4.96 -7.13 16.95
C TYR A 3 3.49 -7.48 16.68
N SER A 4 2.84 -8.14 17.64
CA SER A 4 1.42 -8.51 17.56
C SER A 4 0.49 -7.29 17.60
N LEU A 5 0.84 -6.27 18.39
CA LEU A 5 0.09 -5.02 18.47
C LEU A 5 0.22 -4.20 17.17
N ASN A 6 1.44 -4.07 16.64
CA ASN A 6 1.69 -3.36 15.38
C ASN A 6 0.95 -4.03 14.21
N PHE A 7 0.93 -5.36 14.17
CA PHE A 7 0.18 -6.13 13.18
C PHE A 7 -1.32 -5.87 13.26
N LEU A 8 -1.88 -5.87 14.47
CA LEU A 8 -3.31 -5.64 14.68
C LEU A 8 -3.71 -4.21 14.29
N LEU A 9 -2.90 -3.21 14.64
CA LEU A 9 -3.10 -1.81 14.24
C LEU A 9 -3.01 -1.63 12.72
N ALA A 10 -2.02 -2.24 12.07
CA ALA A 10 -1.90 -2.23 10.61
C ALA A 10 -3.11 -2.91 9.95
N GLY A 11 -3.57 -4.04 10.49
CA GLY A 11 -4.78 -4.75 10.03
C GLY A 11 -6.03 -3.88 10.11
N VAL A 12 -6.25 -3.21 11.24
CA VAL A 12 -7.39 -2.28 11.41
C VAL A 12 -7.32 -1.14 10.39
N LEU A 13 -6.13 -0.56 10.19
CA LEU A 13 -5.89 0.48 9.19
C LEU A 13 -6.25 0.03 7.78
N VAL A 14 -5.80 -1.17 7.40
CA VAL A 14 -6.08 -1.75 6.09
C VAL A 14 -7.57 -2.02 5.92
N VAL A 15 -8.26 -2.56 6.93
CA VAL A 15 -9.71 -2.78 6.86
C VAL A 15 -10.46 -1.45 6.71
N VAL A 16 -10.08 -0.42 7.47
CA VAL A 16 -10.69 0.92 7.34
C VAL A 16 -10.40 1.53 5.97
N CYS A 17 -9.19 1.37 5.44
CA CYS A 17 -8.80 1.85 4.11
C CYS A 17 -9.54 1.11 3.00
N ILE A 18 -9.64 -0.22 3.05
CA ILE A 18 -10.44 -1.00 2.10
C ILE A 18 -11.90 -0.54 2.15
N TRP A 19 -12.45 -0.34 3.35
CA TRP A 19 -13.85 0.06 3.50
C TRP A 19 -14.12 1.49 2.99
N THR A 20 -13.21 2.43 3.24
CA THR A 20 -13.32 3.80 2.72
C THR A 20 -13.05 3.89 1.22
N ASP A 21 -12.15 3.07 0.71
CA ASP A 21 -11.83 2.99 -0.71
C ASP A 21 -12.99 2.40 -1.53
N LEU A 22 -13.61 1.30 -1.06
CA LEU A 22 -14.82 0.72 -1.67
C LEU A 22 -16.01 1.68 -1.68
N LYS A 23 -16.16 2.50 -0.62
CA LYS A 23 -17.34 3.35 -0.45
C LYS A 23 -17.23 4.69 -1.18
N THR A 24 -16.02 5.24 -1.31
CA THR A 24 -15.82 6.64 -1.70
C THR A 24 -14.70 6.87 -2.71
N ARG A 25 -13.99 5.81 -3.14
CA ARG A 25 -12.81 5.85 -4.05
C ARG A 25 -11.75 6.90 -3.67
N THR A 26 -11.76 7.35 -2.42
CA THR A 26 -10.92 8.41 -1.89
C THR A 26 -10.49 8.02 -0.48
N ILE A 27 -9.18 7.91 -0.27
CA ILE A 27 -8.60 7.70 1.05
C ILE A 27 -8.72 9.01 1.81
N TYR A 28 -9.69 9.10 2.72
CA TYR A 28 -9.90 10.31 3.51
C TYR A 28 -8.72 10.56 4.46
N ASN A 29 -8.11 11.75 4.31
CA ASN A 29 -7.07 12.28 5.19
C ASN A 29 -7.41 12.17 6.69
N ARG A 30 -8.70 12.17 7.05
CA ARG A 30 -9.19 12.10 8.43
C ARG A 30 -8.74 10.84 9.18
N TYR A 31 -8.54 9.72 8.48
CA TYR A 31 -8.10 8.46 9.10
C TYR A 31 -6.60 8.22 8.95
N THR A 32 -5.98 8.77 7.91
CA THR A 32 -4.54 8.55 7.63
C THR A 32 -3.63 9.42 8.49
N TYR A 33 -4.02 10.67 8.81
CA TYR A 33 -3.24 11.50 9.74
C TYR A 33 -3.15 10.94 11.18
N PRO A 34 -4.25 10.52 11.84
CA PRO A 34 -4.15 9.95 13.18
C PRO A 34 -3.36 8.64 13.18
N ALA A 35 -3.46 7.84 12.11
CA ALA A 35 -2.65 6.64 11.92
C ALA A 35 -1.14 6.91 11.92
N VAL A 36 -0.69 7.93 11.18
CA VAL A 36 0.72 8.34 11.16
C VAL A 36 1.18 8.82 12.53
N ILE A 37 0.36 9.62 13.22
CA ILE A 37 0.68 10.14 14.57
C ILE A 37 0.82 8.98 15.57
N ILE A 38 -0.13 8.04 15.57
CA ILE A 38 -0.09 6.85 16.45
C ILE A 38 1.15 6.01 16.15
N GLY A 39 1.46 5.77 14.87
CA GLY A 39 2.64 5.02 14.45
C GLY A 39 3.95 5.67 14.90
N LEU A 40 4.03 7.01 14.84
CA LEU A 40 5.20 7.76 15.30
C LEU A 40 5.37 7.68 16.82
N ILE A 41 4.28 7.88 17.58
CA ILE A 41 4.28 7.77 19.04
C ILE A 41 4.73 6.38 19.46
N LEU A 42 4.21 5.33 18.81
CA LEU A 42 4.60 3.95 19.08
C LEU A 42 6.08 3.71 18.78
N CYS A 43 6.59 4.15 17.62
CA CYS A 43 8.02 3.99 17.30
C CYS A 43 8.93 4.65 18.34
N ILE A 44 8.56 5.84 18.82
CA ILE A 44 9.31 6.56 19.87
C ILE A 44 9.21 5.80 21.20
N ALA A 45 8.00 5.39 21.60
CA ALA A 45 7.77 4.67 22.86
C ALA A 45 8.45 3.30 22.91
N THR A 46 8.59 2.63 21.76
CA THR A 46 9.24 1.31 21.64
C THR A 46 10.70 1.39 21.18
N ALA A 47 11.28 2.59 21.07
CA ALA A 47 12.65 2.84 20.58
C ALA A 47 12.95 2.20 19.19
N GLN A 48 11.95 2.07 18.32
CA GLN A 48 12.06 1.49 16.98
C GLN A 48 12.44 2.56 15.94
N TYR A 49 13.58 3.23 16.15
CA TYR A 49 14.03 4.32 15.27
C TYR A 49 14.25 3.87 13.82
N SER A 50 14.58 2.60 13.58
CA SER A 50 14.70 2.01 12.24
C SER A 50 13.44 2.20 11.38
N ASN A 51 12.26 2.11 11.99
CA ASN A 51 10.98 2.26 11.28
C ASN A 51 10.71 3.72 10.90
N ILE A 52 11.22 4.67 11.69
CA ILE A 52 11.11 6.11 11.41
C ILE A 52 11.97 6.45 10.18
N TYR A 53 13.23 6.00 10.15
CA TYR A 53 14.10 6.19 8.98
C TYR A 53 13.54 5.50 7.74
N GLY A 54 13.02 4.28 7.89
CA GLY A 54 12.35 3.56 6.81
C GLY A 54 11.12 4.30 6.27
N SER A 55 10.34 4.90 7.16
CA SER A 55 9.16 5.68 6.79
C SER A 55 9.51 6.96 6.02
N LEU A 56 10.60 7.63 6.39
CA LEU A 56 11.12 8.78 5.64
C LEU A 56 11.54 8.41 4.20
N ILE A 57 12.18 7.25 4.03
CA ILE A 57 12.56 6.75 2.70
C ILE A 57 11.31 6.48 1.86
N ILE A 58 10.30 5.81 2.43
CA ILE A 58 9.03 5.55 1.74
C ILE A 58 8.31 6.84 1.39
N MET A 59 8.28 7.80 2.32
CA MET A 59 7.71 9.12 2.07
C MET A 59 8.40 9.78 0.86
N ALA A 60 9.74 9.77 0.79
CA ALA A 60 10.48 10.36 -0.33
C ALA A 60 10.17 9.66 -1.66
N VAL A 61 10.16 8.33 -1.69
CA VAL A 61 9.84 7.53 -2.88
C VAL A 61 8.42 7.81 -3.36
N TYR A 62 7.43 7.75 -2.45
CA TYR A 62 6.03 7.98 -2.81
C TYR A 62 5.75 9.44 -3.16
N LEU A 63 6.47 10.39 -2.55
CA LEU A 63 6.37 11.80 -2.90
C LEU A 63 6.83 12.04 -4.34
N PHE A 64 7.89 11.37 -4.78
CA PHE A 64 8.32 11.42 -6.19
C PHE A 64 7.23 10.89 -7.14
N PHE A 65 6.56 9.79 -6.80
CA PHE A 65 5.44 9.27 -7.59
C PHE A 65 4.19 10.17 -7.56
N PHE A 66 3.94 10.83 -6.43
CA PHE A 66 2.87 11.82 -6.31
C PHE A 66 3.13 13.06 -7.18
N LEU A 67 4.37 13.59 -7.15
CA LEU A 67 4.76 14.75 -7.96
C LEU A 67 4.72 14.47 -9.47
N THR A 68 4.97 13.22 -9.87
CA THR A 68 4.83 12.79 -11.28
C THR A 68 3.37 12.55 -11.70
N GLY A 69 2.40 12.77 -10.81
CA GLY A 69 0.97 12.67 -11.09
C GLY A 69 0.47 11.25 -11.34
N LYS A 70 1.32 10.23 -11.10
CA LYS A 70 0.99 8.82 -11.32
C LYS A 70 0.24 8.18 -10.16
N MET A 71 0.22 8.85 -9.01
CA MET A 71 -0.26 8.27 -7.75
C MET A 71 -1.01 9.29 -6.90
N GLY A 72 -2.05 8.84 -6.19
CA GLY A 72 -2.84 9.71 -5.32
C GLY A 72 -2.10 10.05 -4.03
N GLY A 73 -2.29 11.27 -3.52
CA GLY A 73 -1.72 11.70 -2.24
C GLY A 73 -2.24 10.91 -1.04
N GLY A 74 -3.38 10.22 -1.19
CA GLY A 74 -3.91 9.29 -0.20
C GLY A 74 -3.05 8.04 -0.04
N ASP A 75 -2.59 7.47 -1.16
CA ASP A 75 -1.77 6.24 -1.15
C ASP A 75 -0.40 6.49 -0.50
N LEU A 76 0.18 7.68 -0.72
CA LEU A 76 1.40 8.13 -0.05
C LEU A 76 1.26 8.09 1.47
N LYS A 77 0.19 8.68 1.99
CA LYS A 77 -0.03 8.75 3.44
C LYS A 77 -0.27 7.36 4.04
N LEU A 78 -0.97 6.50 3.30
CA LEU A 78 -1.20 5.12 3.72
C LEU A 78 0.10 4.32 3.79
N ALA A 79 0.96 4.42 2.76
CA ALA A 79 2.24 3.75 2.73
C ALA A 79 3.16 4.23 3.87
N VAL A 80 3.17 5.54 4.14
CA VAL A 80 3.91 6.12 5.27
C VAL A 80 3.37 5.58 6.60
N ALA A 81 2.06 5.56 6.82
CA ALA A 81 1.48 4.99 8.03
C ALA A 81 1.86 3.50 8.21
N LEU A 82 1.69 2.68 7.16
CA LEU A 82 2.04 1.26 7.19
C LEU A 82 3.52 1.03 7.47
N SER A 83 4.40 1.88 6.94
CA SER A 83 5.84 1.76 7.16
C SER A 83 6.27 2.04 8.60
N LEU A 84 5.53 2.88 9.33
CA LEU A 84 5.77 3.11 10.75
C LEU A 84 5.36 1.89 11.59
N PHE A 85 4.30 1.18 11.21
CA PHE A 85 3.82 0.00 11.94
C PHE A 85 4.60 -1.27 11.59
N LEU A 86 4.81 -1.54 10.30
CA LEU A 86 5.35 -2.79 9.77
C LEU A 86 6.86 -2.70 9.44
N GLY A 87 7.38 -1.49 9.25
CA GLY A 87 8.71 -1.24 8.69
C GLY A 87 8.67 -0.98 7.18
N ALA A 88 9.78 -0.50 6.62
CA ALA A 88 9.82 -0.09 5.21
C ALA A 88 9.84 -1.24 4.20
N GLU A 89 10.61 -2.29 4.51
CA GLU A 89 10.76 -3.46 3.65
C GLU A 89 9.42 -4.15 3.27
N PRO A 90 8.51 -4.49 4.20
CA PRO A 90 7.24 -5.13 3.84
C PRO A 90 6.32 -4.21 3.04
N VAL A 91 6.42 -2.89 3.21
CA VAL A 91 5.63 -1.92 2.43
C VAL A 91 6.17 -1.78 1.01
N LEU A 92 7.49 -1.75 0.83
CA LEU A 92 8.13 -1.74 -0.49
C LEU A 92 7.82 -3.03 -1.26
N LEU A 93 8.00 -4.18 -0.63
CA LEU A 93 7.64 -5.46 -1.25
C LEU A 93 6.14 -5.58 -1.50
N GLY A 94 5.31 -5.13 -0.55
CA GLY A 94 3.86 -5.03 -0.71
C GLY A 94 3.44 -4.14 -1.87
N SER A 95 4.15 -3.03 -2.10
CA SER A 95 3.91 -2.10 -3.21
C SER A 95 4.23 -2.72 -4.58
N ILE A 96 5.30 -3.53 -4.65
CA ILE A 96 5.68 -4.28 -5.84
C ILE A 96 4.62 -5.36 -6.11
N LEU A 97 4.23 -6.11 -5.08
CA LEU A 97 3.23 -7.16 -5.20
C LEU A 97 1.86 -6.61 -5.61
N ALA A 98 1.43 -5.48 -5.03
CA ALA A 98 0.24 -4.76 -5.43
C ALA A 98 0.32 -4.31 -6.91
N ALA A 99 1.46 -3.78 -7.35
CA ALA A 99 1.66 -3.40 -8.75
C ALA A 99 1.55 -4.59 -9.71
N VAL A 100 2.14 -5.74 -9.37
CA VAL A 100 2.04 -6.97 -10.16
C VAL A 100 0.59 -7.46 -10.27
N ILE A 101 -0.14 -7.47 -9.15
CA ILE A 101 -1.57 -7.85 -9.12
C ILE A 101 -2.38 -6.89 -10.00
N MET A 102 -2.12 -5.58 -9.94
CA MET A 102 -2.85 -4.61 -10.76
C MET A 102 -2.59 -4.80 -12.27
N ILE A 103 -1.34 -5.06 -12.66
CA ILE A 103 -1.00 -5.32 -14.06
C ILE A 103 -1.71 -6.59 -14.54
N ALA A 104 -1.70 -7.66 -13.73
CA ALA A 104 -2.39 -8.91 -14.05
C ALA A 104 -3.91 -8.72 -14.15
N TRP A 105 -4.54 -8.01 -13.20
CA TRP A 105 -5.98 -7.72 -13.25
C TRP A 105 -6.33 -6.86 -14.46
N GLY A 106 -5.59 -5.78 -14.70
CA GLY A 106 -5.79 -4.90 -15.86
C GLY A 106 -5.71 -5.68 -17.17
N PHE A 107 -4.75 -6.58 -17.29
CA PHE A 107 -4.62 -7.50 -18.42
C PHE A 107 -5.84 -8.41 -18.58
N VAL A 108 -6.23 -9.14 -17.52
CA VAL A 108 -7.34 -10.13 -17.54
C VAL A 108 -8.69 -9.45 -17.78
N SER A 109 -8.97 -8.34 -17.11
CA SER A 109 -10.22 -7.57 -17.26
C SER A 109 -10.37 -7.04 -18.68
N THR A 110 -9.28 -6.55 -19.28
CA THR A 110 -9.28 -6.06 -20.66
C THR A 110 -9.40 -7.20 -21.66
N TRP A 111 -8.75 -8.34 -21.40
CA TRP A 111 -8.91 -9.54 -22.21
C TRP A 111 -10.37 -10.00 -22.24
N HIS A 112 -11.01 -10.15 -21.08
CA HIS A 112 -12.39 -10.61 -20.99
C HIS A 112 -13.39 -9.66 -21.67
N LYS A 113 -13.14 -8.35 -21.65
CA LYS A 113 -14.03 -7.35 -22.27
C LYS A 113 -13.85 -7.23 -23.78
N THR A 114 -12.63 -7.38 -24.28
CA THR A 114 -12.31 -7.09 -25.70
C THR A 114 -12.02 -8.33 -26.53
N GLY A 115 -11.79 -9.49 -25.92
CA GLY A 115 -11.42 -10.74 -26.61
C GLY A 115 -10.07 -10.71 -27.33
N GLN A 116 -9.35 -9.58 -27.27
CA GLN A 116 -8.08 -9.35 -27.98
C GLN A 116 -6.91 -9.19 -27.00
N ILE A 117 -5.95 -10.10 -27.10
CA ILE A 117 -4.72 -10.14 -26.29
C ILE A 117 -3.92 -8.83 -26.40
N ARG A 118 -3.93 -8.22 -27.58
CA ARG A 118 -3.18 -6.98 -27.87
C ARG A 118 -3.60 -5.82 -26.97
N ASN A 119 -4.90 -5.72 -26.65
CA ASN A 119 -5.41 -4.66 -25.78
C ASN A 119 -5.05 -4.91 -24.32
N GLY A 120 -5.07 -6.17 -23.87
CA GLY A 120 -4.54 -6.56 -22.56
C GLY A 120 -3.06 -6.21 -22.42
N LEU A 121 -2.25 -6.51 -23.44
CA LEU A 121 -0.81 -6.18 -23.44
C LEU A 121 -0.56 -4.67 -23.44
N LEU A 122 -1.36 -3.90 -24.17
CA LEU A 122 -1.29 -2.43 -24.20
C LEU A 122 -1.69 -1.80 -22.86
N VAL A 123 -2.63 -2.41 -22.13
CA VAL A 123 -2.96 -2.02 -20.75
C VAL A 123 -1.81 -2.35 -19.79
N ALA A 124 -1.23 -3.55 -19.89
CA ALA A 124 -0.07 -3.94 -19.08
C ALA A 124 1.16 -3.06 -19.34
N ALA A 125 1.34 -2.61 -20.59
CA ALA A 125 2.38 -1.66 -20.98
C ALA A 125 2.06 -0.20 -20.59
N GLY A 126 0.92 0.07 -19.93
CA GLY A 126 0.50 1.41 -19.51
C GLY A 126 0.08 2.34 -20.65
N LYS A 127 -0.16 1.81 -21.86
CA LYS A 127 -0.59 2.58 -23.05
C LYS A 127 -2.10 2.73 -23.17
N LEU A 128 -2.88 1.92 -22.45
CA LEU A 128 -4.34 2.00 -22.40
C LEU A 128 -4.83 2.06 -20.95
N PRO A 129 -5.87 2.84 -20.63
CA PRO A 129 -6.42 2.92 -19.28
C PRO A 129 -7.09 1.60 -18.89
N GLY A 130 -6.42 0.83 -18.04
CA GLY A 130 -6.87 -0.48 -17.54
C GLY A 130 -7.86 -0.43 -16.39
N GLY A 131 -8.85 0.48 -16.44
CA GLY A 131 -9.79 0.69 -15.34
C GLY A 131 -9.17 1.30 -14.08
N GLU A 132 -9.98 2.00 -13.30
CA GLU A 132 -9.57 2.56 -12.00
C GLU A 132 -9.50 1.43 -10.97
N VAL A 133 -8.36 0.76 -10.87
CA VAL A 133 -8.11 -0.20 -9.79
C VAL A 133 -7.52 0.57 -8.62
N PRO A 134 -8.14 0.54 -7.43
CA PRO A 134 -7.65 1.29 -6.29
C PRO A 134 -6.36 0.69 -5.75
N TYR A 135 -5.23 1.32 -6.08
CA TYR A 135 -3.90 0.88 -5.66
C TYR A 135 -3.77 0.80 -4.14
N GLY A 136 -4.29 1.80 -3.42
CA GLY A 136 -4.27 1.83 -1.95
C GLY A 136 -5.01 0.65 -1.31
N ALA A 137 -6.09 0.16 -1.93
CA ALA A 137 -6.83 -1.00 -1.42
C ALA A 137 -6.05 -2.32 -1.55
N MET A 138 -5.12 -2.41 -2.51
CA MET A 138 -4.27 -3.59 -2.70
C MET A 138 -2.96 -3.49 -1.92
N LEU A 139 -2.41 -2.28 -1.77
CA LEU A 139 -1.15 -2.04 -1.06
C LEU A 139 -1.23 -2.47 0.41
N GLY A 140 -2.35 -2.16 1.09
CA GLY A 140 -2.58 -2.56 2.47
C GLY A 140 -2.48 -4.08 2.71
N PRO A 141 -3.36 -4.89 2.11
CA PRO A 141 -3.34 -6.34 2.28
C PRO A 141 -2.05 -6.97 1.74
N ALA A 142 -1.49 -6.48 0.64
CA ALA A 142 -0.20 -6.96 0.13
C ALA A 142 0.93 -6.77 1.15
N SER A 143 1.00 -5.60 1.80
CA SER A 143 2.02 -5.31 2.81
C SER A 143 1.87 -6.20 4.06
N ILE A 144 0.62 -6.47 4.48
CA ILE A 144 0.32 -7.37 5.61
C ILE A 144 0.73 -8.81 5.28
N ILE A 145 0.41 -9.30 4.07
CA ILE A 145 0.78 -10.65 3.63
C ILE A 145 2.30 -10.81 3.63
N VAL A 146 3.02 -9.85 3.06
CA VAL A 146 4.50 -9.89 3.06
C VAL A 146 5.05 -9.88 4.48
N TYR A 147 4.48 -9.05 5.37
CA TYR A 147 4.89 -9.01 6.76
C TYR A 147 4.63 -10.33 7.51
N MET A 148 3.49 -10.99 7.26
CA MET A 148 3.21 -12.33 7.80
C MET A 148 4.24 -13.36 7.34
N PHE A 149 4.55 -13.38 6.04
CA PHE A 149 5.57 -14.28 5.49
C PHE A 149 6.93 -14.03 6.12
N LYS A 150 7.30 -12.76 6.33
CA LYS A 150 8.55 -12.38 7.00
C LYS A 150 8.61 -12.85 8.46
N ILE A 151 7.52 -12.69 9.21
CA ILE A 151 7.44 -13.22 10.59
C ILE A 151 7.62 -14.75 10.59
N LEU A 152 6.95 -15.45 9.67
CA LEU A 152 6.99 -16.91 9.58
C LEU A 152 8.37 -17.46 9.17
N THR A 153 9.16 -16.68 8.42
CA THR A 153 10.50 -17.09 7.97
C THR A 153 11.61 -16.75 8.95
N LEU A 154 11.35 -15.88 9.94
CA LEU A 154 12.29 -15.49 10.98
C LEU A 154 12.03 -16.20 12.33
N SER A 155 11.01 -17.05 12.41
CA SER A 155 10.67 -17.93 13.54
C SER A 155 11.14 -19.35 13.30
#